data_AF-A0A8H8SVL5-F1
#
_entry.id   AF-A0A8H8SVL5-F1
#
_cell.length_a   1.000
_cell.length_b   1.000
_cell.length_c   1.000
_cell.angle_alpha   90.00
_cell.angle_beta   90.00
_cell.angle_gamma   90.00
#
_symmetry.space_group_name_H-M   'P 1'
#
loop_
_entity.id
_entity.type
_entity.pdbx_description
1 polymer ?
#
loop_
_entity_poly.entity_id
_entity_poly.type
_entity_poly.pdbx_seq_one_letter_code
_entity_poly.pdbx_strand_id
1 'polypeptide(L)'
;MRDRTTQGPVEKANGGKVSILLEELKDAYGLEYAFRNIDIRNNEQKEPWFLKINPNGRIPALVDPSRDGFIVFESAAIVLYLAQASIAFKVTTSSYDPITEPDSYSEQLQWIFFTHGGIGPMQGQAGHFYRFAPEQIPYALDRYVNEVKRLYSVLNERLSGREYLVGPGKGRYGLADINAFPWIRAHRWAGVENLNDYPHIQAWLDRIYERPQAKRGLDVPDPTRANMTKEEEEKLIASVQQWMFGPKGRASGYTALRSVLPKLLRLAAADPGLMIQEPNGSLVISLPRMLYALRPELIRFSYFDTVSSFLLGVPPLVEYGYDSEYDMNPECESRGHEWVHGTPAVLLQVIAQVNSWRASSRVHLDHWHALEQRVLSWTSRYAMLNDSAIAESATCLRAAVQEGWKHVVLIYIYMGIRGVSSHDSRVQASVDRIFEIAEVVGSSQSGVHMFSHYVVAGLAARLESQRIAVYEKLLSFTDGRVWLFSGPEFGFLLRRFWHGAGAGGAAVTWDDYVRAMSASVFKSV
;
A
#
# COMPACT_ATOMS: atom_id res chain seq x y z
N MET A 1 -7.16 12.18 -17.61
CA MET A 1 -7.94 11.03 -17.07
C MET A 1 -7.79 11.07 -15.56
N ARG A 2 -8.90 11.06 -14.81
CA ARG A 2 -8.92 11.44 -13.39
C ARG A 2 -8.53 10.26 -12.49
N ASP A 3 -7.51 10.48 -11.67
CA ASP A 3 -6.96 9.61 -10.63
C ASP A 3 -8.01 9.33 -9.53
N ARG A 4 -8.11 8.07 -9.10
CA ARG A 4 -9.22 7.55 -8.28
C ARG A 4 -8.72 6.59 -7.21
N THR A 5 -7.97 7.06 -6.22
CA THR A 5 -8.41 6.96 -4.80
C THR A 5 -7.47 7.78 -3.95
N THR A 6 -8.10 8.65 -3.19
CA THR A 6 -7.44 9.83 -2.70
C THR A 6 -7.79 10.10 -1.25
N GLN A 7 -8.21 9.08 -0.51
CA GLN A 7 -8.74 9.25 0.83
C GLN A 7 -8.15 8.19 1.76
N GLY A 8 -7.58 8.62 2.89
CA GLY A 8 -7.12 7.75 3.97
C GLY A 8 -8.30 7.11 4.71
N PRO A 9 -8.06 6.17 5.65
CA PRO A 9 -9.11 5.47 6.37
C PRO A 9 -10.00 6.40 7.21
N VAL A 10 -9.43 7.50 7.73
CA VAL A 10 -10.15 8.56 8.45
C VAL A 10 -11.11 9.28 7.51
N GLU A 11 -10.62 9.66 6.34
CA GLU A 11 -11.39 10.36 5.33
C GLU A 11 -12.47 9.47 4.69
N LYS A 12 -12.16 8.18 4.48
CA LYS A 12 -13.14 7.18 4.03
C LYS A 12 -14.23 6.93 5.07
N ALA A 13 -13.89 6.88 6.37
CA ALA A 13 -14.89 6.75 7.42
C ALA A 13 -15.79 7.98 7.47
N ASN A 14 -15.23 9.19 7.41
CA ASN A 14 -16.00 10.43 7.44
C ASN A 14 -16.86 10.64 6.17
N GLY A 15 -16.33 10.32 5.00
CA GLY A 15 -17.08 10.32 3.74
C GLY A 15 -18.21 9.29 3.74
N GLY A 16 -17.95 8.09 4.26
CA GLY A 16 -18.93 7.00 4.38
C GLY A 16 -20.19 7.39 5.16
N LYS A 17 -20.09 8.24 6.18
CA LYS A 17 -21.27 8.72 6.94
C LYS A 17 -22.25 9.46 6.03
N VAL A 18 -21.70 10.31 5.15
CA VAL A 18 -22.48 11.17 4.26
C VAL A 18 -23.04 10.36 3.10
N SER A 19 -22.23 9.53 2.46
CA SER A 19 -22.68 8.72 1.32
C SER A 19 -23.73 7.68 1.72
N ILE A 20 -23.59 7.03 2.89
CA ILE A 20 -24.62 6.11 3.39
C ILE A 20 -25.95 6.85 3.60
N LEU A 21 -25.93 8.03 4.23
CA LEU A 21 -27.16 8.81 4.40
C LEU A 21 -27.77 9.25 3.06
N LEU A 22 -26.94 9.68 2.11
CA LEU A 22 -27.40 10.05 0.77
C LEU A 22 -28.05 8.87 0.04
N GLU A 23 -27.52 7.65 0.17
CA GLU A 23 -28.14 6.44 -0.37
C GLU A 23 -29.46 6.07 0.33
N GLU A 24 -29.57 6.28 1.64
CA GLU A 24 -30.85 6.13 2.37
C GLU A 24 -31.89 7.14 1.87
N LEU A 25 -31.49 8.40 1.65
CA LEU A 25 -32.37 9.43 1.12
C LEU A 25 -32.72 9.21 -0.36
N LYS A 26 -31.79 8.64 -1.14
CA LYS A 26 -32.03 8.26 -2.53
C LYS A 26 -33.11 7.19 -2.64
N ASP A 27 -33.01 6.12 -1.85
CA ASP A 27 -34.00 5.04 -1.89
C ASP A 27 -35.36 5.48 -1.39
N ALA A 28 -35.38 6.28 -0.31
CA ALA A 28 -36.64 6.71 0.28
C ALA A 28 -37.36 7.77 -0.56
N TYR A 29 -36.62 8.64 -1.27
CA TYR A 29 -37.18 9.88 -1.85
C TYR A 29 -36.72 10.23 -3.26
N GLY A 30 -35.88 9.40 -3.89
CA GLY A 30 -35.32 9.71 -5.21
C GLY A 30 -34.36 10.89 -5.19
N LEU A 31 -33.71 11.18 -4.05
CA LEU A 31 -32.67 12.20 -3.96
C LEU A 31 -31.51 11.82 -4.90
N GLU A 32 -31.25 12.67 -5.88
CA GLU A 32 -30.06 12.56 -6.71
C GLU A 32 -28.93 13.41 -6.13
N TYR A 33 -27.72 12.86 -6.13
CA TYR A 33 -26.52 13.55 -5.70
C TYR A 33 -25.37 13.24 -6.65
N ALA A 34 -24.49 14.21 -6.84
CA ALA A 34 -23.22 14.02 -7.52
C ALA A 34 -22.09 14.01 -6.48
N PHE A 35 -21.03 13.27 -6.76
CA PHE A 35 -19.81 13.29 -5.96
C PHE A 35 -18.61 13.70 -6.81
N ARG A 36 -17.66 14.39 -6.18
CA ARG A 36 -16.32 14.64 -6.73
C ARG A 36 -15.32 13.96 -5.80
N ASN A 37 -14.52 13.05 -6.35
CA ASN A 37 -13.39 12.54 -5.62
C ASN A 37 -12.35 13.66 -5.43
N ILE A 38 -11.81 13.79 -4.22
CA ILE A 38 -10.85 14.85 -3.86
C ILE A 38 -9.51 14.21 -3.51
N ASP A 39 -8.46 14.64 -4.20
CA ASP A 39 -7.08 14.17 -4.03
C ASP A 39 -6.40 14.54 -2.72
N ILE A 40 -6.66 13.81 -1.62
CA ILE A 40 -6.00 14.18 -0.36
C ILE A 40 -4.49 13.95 -0.35
N ARG A 41 -3.98 13.07 -1.23
CA ARG A 41 -2.55 12.77 -1.29
C ARG A 41 -1.80 13.90 -1.98
N ASN A 42 -2.38 14.41 -3.07
CA ASN A 42 -1.86 15.58 -3.78
C ASN A 42 -2.29 16.91 -3.17
N ASN A 43 -2.84 16.89 -1.95
CA ASN A 43 -3.32 18.08 -1.26
C ASN A 43 -4.40 18.88 -2.04
N GLU A 44 -5.23 18.25 -2.88
CA GLU A 44 -6.34 18.92 -3.60
C GLU A 44 -7.31 19.59 -2.61
N GLN A 45 -7.53 18.97 -1.44
CA GLN A 45 -8.29 19.54 -0.32
C GLN A 45 -7.64 20.80 0.29
N LYS A 46 -6.41 21.14 -0.08
CA LYS A 46 -5.70 22.36 0.32
C LYS A 46 -5.64 23.38 -0.81
N GLU A 47 -6.14 23.07 -2.00
CA GLU A 47 -6.17 24.03 -3.10
C GLU A 47 -7.11 25.20 -2.80
N PRO A 48 -6.83 26.42 -3.33
CA PRO A 48 -7.62 27.61 -3.02
C PRO A 48 -9.12 27.48 -3.31
N TRP A 49 -9.51 26.71 -4.33
CA TRP A 49 -10.93 26.51 -4.64
C TRP A 49 -11.62 25.58 -3.65
N PHE A 50 -10.93 24.55 -3.14
CA PHE A 50 -11.50 23.66 -2.13
C PHE A 50 -11.55 24.36 -0.77
N LEU A 51 -10.55 25.16 -0.42
CA LEU A 51 -10.55 25.95 0.82
C LEU A 51 -11.68 26.99 0.87
N LYS A 52 -12.19 27.45 -0.28
CA LYS A 52 -13.42 28.26 -0.34
C LYS A 52 -14.67 27.46 0.05
N ILE A 53 -14.64 26.15 -0.10
CA ILE A 53 -15.72 25.23 0.27
C ILE A 53 -15.56 24.78 1.73
N ASN A 54 -14.38 24.27 2.09
CA ASN A 54 -14.06 23.89 3.45
C ASN A 54 -12.72 24.53 3.89
N PRO A 55 -12.74 25.57 4.74
CA PRO A 55 -11.53 26.24 5.20
C PRO A 55 -10.62 25.33 6.04
N ASN A 56 -11.14 24.25 6.64
CA ASN A 56 -10.32 23.22 7.33
C ASN A 56 -9.46 22.42 6.33
N GLY A 57 -9.81 22.44 5.04
CA GLY A 57 -9.17 21.65 4.00
C GLY A 57 -9.19 20.17 4.34
N ARG A 58 -10.39 19.66 4.65
CA ARG A 58 -10.68 18.26 4.95
C ARG A 58 -11.95 17.85 4.23
N ILE A 59 -12.13 16.55 4.03
CA ILE A 59 -13.35 15.97 3.48
C ILE A 59 -14.11 15.21 4.57
N PRO A 60 -15.43 15.01 4.41
CA PRO A 60 -16.28 15.48 3.31
C PRO A 60 -16.67 16.95 3.42
N ALA A 61 -17.10 17.51 2.28
CA ALA A 61 -17.81 18.78 2.17
C ALA A 61 -18.97 18.62 1.18
N LEU A 62 -20.07 19.32 1.40
CA LEU A 62 -21.29 19.27 0.61
C LEU A 62 -21.64 20.68 0.12
N VAL A 63 -22.04 20.79 -1.14
CA VAL A 63 -22.60 22.00 -1.74
C VAL A 63 -24.04 21.67 -2.12
N ASP A 64 -25.00 22.42 -1.58
CA ASP A 64 -26.42 22.25 -1.87
C ASP A 64 -26.85 23.21 -2.98
N PRO A 65 -27.03 22.73 -4.23
CA PRO A 65 -27.44 23.59 -5.33
C PRO A 65 -28.88 24.08 -5.20
N SER A 66 -29.72 23.43 -4.40
CA SER A 66 -31.12 23.84 -4.18
C SER A 66 -31.23 25.09 -3.29
N ARG A 67 -30.13 25.46 -2.61
CA ARG A 67 -30.06 26.60 -1.70
C ARG A 67 -28.96 27.57 -2.11
N ASP A 68 -28.93 27.93 -3.38
CA ASP A 68 -27.99 28.91 -3.93
C ASP A 68 -26.52 28.56 -3.66
N GLY A 69 -26.20 27.25 -3.71
CA GLY A 69 -24.85 26.75 -3.46
C GLY A 69 -24.42 26.76 -2.00
N PHE A 70 -25.35 26.69 -1.04
CA PHE A 70 -25.04 26.65 0.39
C PHE A 70 -24.06 25.53 0.72
N ILE A 71 -23.00 25.86 1.45
CA ILE A 71 -21.88 24.96 1.72
C ILE A 71 -21.94 24.44 3.16
N VAL A 72 -21.76 23.14 3.30
CA VAL A 72 -21.71 22.46 4.60
C VAL A 72 -20.46 21.59 4.67
N PHE A 73 -19.63 21.80 5.68
CA PHE A 73 -18.48 20.96 5.96
C PHE A 73 -18.56 20.41 7.39
N GLU A 74 -17.70 19.44 7.71
CA GLU A 74 -17.80 18.50 8.85
C GLU A 74 -18.85 17.40 8.65
N SER A 75 -18.40 16.15 8.74
CA SER A 75 -19.26 14.99 8.42
C SER A 75 -20.50 14.88 9.31
N ALA A 76 -20.40 15.20 10.60
CA ALA A 76 -21.55 15.21 11.51
C ALA A 76 -22.52 16.36 11.19
N ALA A 77 -22.00 17.54 10.84
CA ALA A 77 -22.82 18.68 10.45
C ALA A 77 -23.55 18.42 9.14
N ILE A 78 -22.90 17.81 8.15
CA ILE A 78 -23.54 17.38 6.88
C ILE A 78 -24.67 16.38 7.15
N VAL A 79 -24.43 15.38 8.01
CA VAL A 79 -25.45 14.40 8.39
C VAL A 79 -26.67 15.07 9.04
N LEU A 80 -26.45 16.00 9.96
CA LEU A 80 -27.53 16.77 10.61
C LEU A 80 -28.25 17.70 9.62
N TYR A 81 -27.51 18.32 8.69
CA TYR A 81 -28.06 19.18 7.65
C TYR A 81 -29.01 18.42 6.73
N LEU A 82 -28.57 17.26 6.21
CA LEU A 82 -29.38 16.40 5.35
C LEU A 82 -30.61 15.86 6.08
N ALA A 83 -30.48 15.57 7.39
CA ALA A 83 -31.62 15.18 8.22
C ALA A 83 -32.61 16.31 8.47
N GLN A 84 -32.15 17.54 8.71
CA GLN A 84 -33.02 18.70 8.89
C GLN A 84 -33.81 19.00 7.62
N ALA A 85 -33.14 18.98 6.46
CA ALA A 85 -33.79 19.16 5.18
C ALA A 85 -34.91 18.14 4.99
N SER A 86 -34.68 16.87 5.33
CA SER A 86 -35.69 15.81 5.22
C SER A 86 -36.81 15.90 6.27
N ILE A 87 -36.55 16.39 7.49
CA ILE A 87 -37.59 16.66 8.51
C ILE A 87 -38.53 17.80 8.07
N ALA A 88 -37.99 18.84 7.44
CA ALA A 88 -38.78 19.96 6.92
C ALA A 88 -39.81 19.51 5.87
N PHE A 89 -39.51 18.43 5.14
CA PHE A 89 -40.43 17.79 4.20
C PHE A 89 -41.33 16.72 4.87
N LYS A 90 -41.16 16.41 6.16
CA LYS A 90 -41.77 15.29 6.92
C LYS A 90 -41.41 13.90 6.41
N VAL A 91 -40.19 13.76 5.95
CA VAL A 91 -39.78 12.79 4.92
C VAL A 91 -38.48 12.14 5.41
N THR A 92 -38.41 11.68 6.66
CA THR A 92 -37.28 10.83 7.11
C THR A 92 -37.67 9.98 8.31
N THR A 93 -37.25 8.71 8.27
CA THR A 93 -37.35 7.73 9.37
C THR A 93 -36.04 7.58 10.14
N SER A 94 -34.97 8.27 9.71
CA SER A 94 -33.59 8.07 10.18
C SER A 94 -33.14 9.11 11.20
N SER A 95 -33.99 10.09 11.56
CA SER A 95 -33.75 11.06 12.63
C SER A 95 -34.98 11.20 13.51
N TYR A 96 -34.79 11.61 14.76
CA TYR A 96 -35.88 12.00 15.67
C TYR A 96 -36.30 13.45 15.42
N ASP A 97 -37.57 13.74 15.60
CA ASP A 97 -38.11 15.10 15.51
C ASP A 97 -37.78 15.88 16.81
N PRO A 98 -37.13 17.05 16.72
CA PRO A 98 -36.70 17.79 17.90
C PRO A 98 -37.86 18.40 18.73
N ILE A 99 -39.07 18.49 18.16
CA ILE A 99 -40.26 19.03 18.83
C ILE A 99 -41.10 17.91 19.42
N THR A 100 -41.34 16.83 18.65
CA THR A 100 -42.23 15.74 19.07
C THR A 100 -41.50 14.56 19.73
N GLU A 101 -40.19 14.41 19.51
CA GLU A 101 -39.34 13.38 20.12
C GLU A 101 -38.05 13.99 20.75
N PRO A 102 -38.16 15.04 21.60
CA PRO A 102 -37.01 15.86 22.03
C PRO A 102 -35.93 15.06 22.78
N ASP A 103 -36.33 14.09 23.61
CA ASP A 103 -35.38 13.28 24.39
C ASP A 103 -34.56 12.35 23.49
N SER A 104 -35.21 11.68 22.54
CA SER A 104 -34.52 10.82 21.56
C SER A 104 -33.65 11.65 20.61
N TYR A 105 -34.08 12.86 20.25
CA TYR A 105 -33.26 13.79 19.48
C TYR A 105 -32.01 14.22 20.27
N SER A 106 -32.16 14.55 21.55
CA SER A 106 -31.02 14.85 22.44
C SER A 106 -30.06 13.67 22.55
N GLU A 107 -30.58 12.46 22.75
CA GLU A 107 -29.77 11.24 22.81
C GLU A 107 -29.05 10.97 21.48
N GLN A 108 -29.69 11.21 20.34
CA GLN A 108 -29.06 11.14 19.02
C GLN A 108 -27.86 12.08 18.89
N LEU A 109 -28.01 13.34 19.32
CA LEU A 109 -26.90 14.29 19.31
C LEU A 109 -25.76 13.82 20.22
N GLN A 110 -26.06 13.34 21.42
CA GLN A 110 -25.04 12.81 22.34
C GLN A 110 -24.19 11.71 21.71
N TRP A 111 -24.80 10.73 21.04
CA TRP A 111 -24.07 9.63 20.38
C TRP A 111 -23.31 10.08 19.11
N ILE A 112 -23.85 11.03 18.36
CA ILE A 112 -23.13 11.66 17.22
C ILE A 112 -21.86 12.35 17.74
N PHE A 113 -21.97 13.17 18.78
CA PHE A 113 -20.84 13.91 19.34
C PHE A 113 -19.88 13.01 20.12
N PHE A 114 -20.35 11.94 20.76
CA PHE A 114 -19.49 10.90 21.34
C PHE A 114 -18.59 10.27 20.28
N THR A 115 -19.15 9.95 19.10
CA THR A 115 -18.36 9.42 17.98
C THR A 115 -17.41 10.47 17.41
N HIS A 116 -17.89 11.69 17.21
CA HIS A 116 -17.14 12.75 16.55
C HIS A 116 -15.99 13.32 17.41
N GLY A 117 -16.19 13.43 18.73
CA GLY A 117 -15.18 13.91 19.67
C GLY A 117 -14.33 12.80 20.30
N GLY A 118 -14.85 11.57 20.37
CA GLY A 118 -14.19 10.42 20.98
C GLY A 118 -13.65 9.43 19.95
N ILE A 119 -14.52 8.58 19.42
CA ILE A 119 -14.13 7.42 18.59
C ILE A 119 -13.27 7.84 17.39
N GLY A 120 -13.76 8.77 16.56
CA GLY A 120 -13.07 9.15 15.32
C GLY A 120 -11.65 9.69 15.57
N PRO A 121 -11.48 10.74 16.39
CA PRO A 121 -10.16 11.28 16.70
C PRO A 121 -9.22 10.25 17.34
N MET A 122 -9.70 9.45 18.31
CA MET A 122 -8.85 8.47 19.00
C MET A 122 -8.44 7.32 18.08
N GLN A 123 -9.34 6.84 17.22
CA GLN A 123 -9.00 5.84 16.20
C GLN A 123 -8.06 6.40 15.14
N GLY A 124 -8.22 7.67 14.74
CA GLY A 124 -7.29 8.33 13.82
C GLY A 124 -5.87 8.37 14.38
N GLN A 125 -5.73 8.73 15.66
CA GLN A 125 -4.42 8.73 16.34
C GLN A 125 -3.87 7.32 16.52
N ALA A 126 -4.69 6.37 17.00
CA ALA A 126 -4.29 4.97 17.13
C ALA A 126 -3.81 4.41 15.79
N GLY A 127 -4.55 4.65 14.71
CA GLY A 127 -4.17 4.23 13.36
C GLY A 127 -2.89 4.90 12.87
N HIS A 128 -2.65 6.18 13.19
CA HIS A 128 -1.39 6.85 12.88
C HIS A 128 -0.20 6.16 13.53
N PHE A 129 -0.20 6.02 14.86
CA PHE A 129 0.91 5.38 15.57
C PHE A 129 1.04 3.89 15.26
N TYR A 130 -0.05 3.21 14.96
CA TYR A 130 -0.03 1.78 14.63
C TYR A 130 0.52 1.50 13.22
N ARG A 131 0.25 2.36 12.23
CA ARG A 131 0.47 2.04 10.81
C ARG A 131 1.35 3.02 10.03
N PHE A 132 1.36 4.28 10.42
CA PHE A 132 1.94 5.37 9.63
C PHE A 132 3.14 6.03 10.28
N ALA A 133 3.25 5.98 11.61
CA ALA A 133 4.39 6.54 12.31
C ALA A 133 5.70 5.89 11.80
N PRO A 134 6.73 6.69 11.49
CA PRO A 134 8.00 6.19 10.94
C PRO A 134 8.73 5.28 11.94
N GLU A 135 8.49 5.50 13.23
CA GLU A 135 9.01 4.70 14.33
C GLU A 135 7.86 4.24 15.22
N GLN A 136 7.98 3.05 15.78
CA GLN A 136 7.04 2.55 16.77
C GLN A 136 7.29 3.26 18.11
N ILE A 137 6.27 3.95 18.62
CA ILE A 137 6.31 4.66 19.91
C ILE A 137 5.35 3.92 20.86
N PRO A 138 5.84 2.95 21.68
CA PRO A 138 4.97 2.06 22.45
C PRO A 138 3.97 2.81 23.35
N TYR A 139 4.41 3.87 24.04
CA TYR A 139 3.54 4.67 24.89
C TYR A 139 2.38 5.32 24.12
N ALA A 140 2.64 5.87 22.93
CA ALA A 140 1.61 6.50 22.11
C ALA A 140 0.61 5.46 21.59
N LEU A 141 1.13 4.31 21.12
CA LEU A 141 0.30 3.20 20.68
C LEU A 141 -0.60 2.71 21.81
N ASP A 142 -0.04 2.40 22.98
CA ASP A 142 -0.79 1.94 24.15
C ASP A 142 -1.84 2.97 24.57
N ARG A 143 -1.48 4.25 24.64
CA ARG A 143 -2.41 5.33 25.01
C ARG A 143 -3.64 5.36 24.09
N TYR A 144 -3.43 5.43 22.77
CA TYR A 144 -4.54 5.61 21.84
C TYR A 144 -5.32 4.33 21.59
N VAL A 145 -4.66 3.17 21.51
CA VAL A 145 -5.34 1.88 21.37
C VAL A 145 -6.18 1.57 22.61
N ASN A 146 -5.66 1.82 23.82
CA ASN A 146 -6.44 1.60 25.04
C ASN A 146 -7.63 2.57 25.15
N GLU A 147 -7.47 3.81 24.69
CA GLU A 147 -8.61 4.74 24.65
C GLU A 147 -9.67 4.31 23.63
N VAL A 148 -9.29 3.80 22.46
CA VAL A 148 -10.23 3.20 21.50
C VAL A 148 -10.97 2.01 22.14
N LYS A 149 -10.26 1.11 22.83
CA LYS A 149 -10.86 -0.02 23.56
C LYS A 149 -11.84 0.46 24.63
N ARG A 150 -11.49 1.49 25.42
CA ARG A 150 -12.38 2.08 26.43
C ARG A 150 -13.66 2.65 25.81
N LEU A 151 -13.54 3.37 24.70
CA LEU A 151 -14.70 3.90 23.96
C LEU A 151 -15.56 2.78 23.38
N TYR A 152 -14.95 1.69 22.93
CA TYR A 152 -15.64 0.49 22.49
C TYR A 152 -16.36 -0.21 23.65
N SER A 153 -15.79 -0.25 24.86
CA SER A 153 -16.50 -0.77 26.03
C SER A 153 -17.78 0.02 26.32
N VAL A 154 -17.73 1.35 26.23
CA VAL A 154 -18.92 2.21 26.40
C VAL A 154 -19.98 1.93 25.31
N LEU A 155 -19.55 1.81 24.06
CA LEU A 155 -20.45 1.53 22.94
C LEU A 155 -21.06 0.13 23.03
N ASN A 156 -20.27 -0.86 23.42
CA ASN A 156 -20.71 -2.24 23.59
C ASN A 156 -21.72 -2.37 24.73
N GLU A 157 -21.47 -1.70 25.85
CA GLU A 157 -22.41 -1.65 26.98
C GLU A 157 -23.70 -0.97 26.57
N ARG A 158 -23.62 0.15 25.83
CA ARG A 158 -24.82 0.79 25.29
C ARG A 158 -25.64 -0.19 24.44
N LEU A 159 -24.99 -0.99 23.60
CA LEU A 159 -25.66 -1.95 22.72
C LEU A 159 -26.12 -3.24 23.43
N SER A 160 -25.83 -3.40 24.72
CA SER A 160 -26.32 -4.53 25.52
C SER A 160 -27.85 -4.52 25.56
N GLY A 161 -28.47 -5.59 25.04
CA GLY A 161 -29.92 -5.70 24.93
C GLY A 161 -30.59 -4.78 23.90
N ARG A 162 -29.80 -4.07 23.07
CA ARG A 162 -30.29 -3.13 22.06
C ARG A 162 -29.89 -3.54 20.64
N GLU A 163 -30.68 -3.10 19.68
CA GLU A 163 -30.39 -3.23 18.25
C GLU A 163 -29.73 -1.97 17.69
N TYR A 164 -30.04 -0.79 18.22
CA TYR A 164 -29.51 0.48 17.73
C TYR A 164 -29.22 1.46 18.89
N LEU A 165 -28.42 2.48 18.59
CA LEU A 165 -27.87 3.36 19.61
C LEU A 165 -28.91 4.21 20.32
N VAL A 166 -30.03 4.56 19.69
CA VAL A 166 -30.95 5.60 20.18
C VAL A 166 -32.40 5.12 20.15
N GLY A 167 -33.23 5.64 21.06
CA GLY A 167 -34.68 5.44 21.07
C GLY A 167 -35.17 4.48 22.16
N PRO A 168 -36.48 4.23 22.28
CA PRO A 168 -37.01 3.34 23.30
C PRO A 168 -36.74 1.86 23.01
N GLY A 169 -36.79 1.02 24.06
CA GLY A 169 -36.65 -0.43 23.94
C GLY A 169 -35.31 -0.84 23.31
N LYS A 170 -35.38 -1.58 22.19
CA LYS A 170 -34.19 -2.01 21.43
C LYS A 170 -33.55 -0.88 20.60
N GLY A 171 -34.14 0.32 20.58
CA GLY A 171 -33.70 1.43 19.75
C GLY A 171 -34.15 1.32 18.29
N ARG A 172 -33.95 2.40 17.53
CA ARG A 172 -34.26 2.53 16.10
C ARG A 172 -33.01 2.96 15.35
N TYR A 173 -32.77 2.35 14.18
CA TYR A 173 -31.68 2.76 13.29
C TYR A 173 -31.83 4.23 12.92
N GLY A 174 -30.77 5.01 13.08
CA GLY A 174 -30.79 6.41 12.71
C GLY A 174 -29.42 7.05 12.54
N LEU A 175 -29.38 8.39 12.57
CA LEU A 175 -28.16 9.16 12.29
C LEU A 175 -27.01 8.83 13.23
N ALA A 176 -27.29 8.49 14.50
CA ALA A 176 -26.26 8.07 15.44
C ALA A 176 -25.54 6.81 14.96
N ASP A 177 -26.31 5.82 14.47
CA ASP A 177 -25.76 4.59 13.92
C ASP A 177 -24.99 4.86 12.61
N ILE A 178 -25.56 5.63 11.69
CA ILE A 178 -24.92 6.04 10.42
C ILE A 178 -23.61 6.79 10.69
N ASN A 179 -23.55 7.62 11.73
CA ASN A 179 -22.36 8.37 12.09
C ASN A 179 -21.25 7.48 12.67
N ALA A 180 -21.62 6.53 13.54
CA ALA A 180 -20.67 5.64 14.20
C ALA A 180 -20.14 4.54 13.28
N PHE A 181 -21.03 3.96 12.46
CA PHE A 181 -20.78 2.73 11.72
C PHE A 181 -19.49 2.73 10.88
N PRO A 182 -19.20 3.73 10.04
CA PRO A 182 -18.00 3.70 9.20
C PRO A 182 -16.68 3.65 9.99
N TRP A 183 -16.65 4.27 11.17
CA TRP A 183 -15.48 4.27 12.06
C TRP A 183 -15.32 2.93 12.78
N ILE A 184 -16.41 2.43 13.36
CA ILE A 184 -16.37 1.18 14.12
C ILE A 184 -16.05 -0.02 13.21
N ARG A 185 -16.55 -0.02 11.98
CA ARG A 185 -16.20 -1.01 10.95
C ARG A 185 -14.70 -1.04 10.65
N ALA A 186 -14.02 0.10 10.79
CA ALA A 186 -12.58 0.22 10.58
C ALA A 186 -11.75 -0.17 11.82
N HIS A 187 -12.30 -0.89 12.82
CA HIS A 187 -11.64 -1.21 14.09
C HIS A 187 -10.19 -1.76 13.95
N ARG A 188 -9.92 -2.63 12.98
CA ARG A 188 -8.58 -3.19 12.73
C ARG A 188 -7.54 -2.14 12.34
N TRP A 189 -7.98 -1.00 11.80
CA TRP A 189 -7.08 0.10 11.50
C TRP A 189 -6.50 0.74 12.76
N ALA A 190 -7.23 0.70 13.86
CA ALA A 190 -6.88 1.29 15.14
C ALA A 190 -6.27 0.27 16.14
N GLY A 191 -5.71 -0.84 15.66
CA GLY A 191 -5.06 -1.85 16.51
C GLY A 191 -6.02 -2.77 17.29
N VAL A 192 -7.30 -2.77 16.94
CA VAL A 192 -8.31 -3.71 17.48
C VAL A 192 -8.54 -4.82 16.46
N GLU A 193 -7.79 -5.91 16.54
CA GLU A 193 -7.76 -6.97 15.51
C GLU A 193 -9.10 -7.71 15.33
N ASN A 194 -9.84 -7.93 16.43
CA ASN A 194 -11.17 -8.54 16.42
C ASN A 194 -12.08 -7.88 17.48
N LEU A 195 -13.36 -8.22 17.45
CA LEU A 195 -14.38 -7.70 18.36
C LEU A 195 -14.85 -8.75 19.37
N ASN A 196 -14.04 -9.74 19.71
CA ASN A 196 -14.44 -10.83 20.62
C ASN A 196 -14.86 -10.29 22.00
N ASP A 197 -14.20 -9.24 22.48
CA ASP A 197 -14.53 -8.55 23.74
C ASP A 197 -15.74 -7.60 23.60
N TYR A 198 -16.25 -7.40 22.38
CA TYR A 198 -17.33 -6.47 22.05
C TYR A 198 -18.44 -7.13 21.21
N PRO A 199 -19.08 -8.20 21.72
CA PRO A 199 -20.05 -8.98 20.93
C PRO A 199 -21.28 -8.17 20.50
N HIS A 200 -21.71 -7.18 21.28
CA HIS A 200 -22.85 -6.33 20.93
C HIS A 200 -22.51 -5.36 19.81
N ILE A 201 -21.26 -4.88 19.76
CA ILE A 201 -20.75 -4.11 18.61
C ILE A 201 -20.72 -4.99 17.36
N GLN A 202 -20.22 -6.22 17.45
CA GLN A 202 -20.17 -7.12 16.29
C GLN A 202 -21.58 -7.36 15.72
N ALA A 203 -22.55 -7.70 16.57
CA ALA A 203 -23.93 -7.92 16.13
C ALA A 203 -24.58 -6.66 15.53
N TRP A 204 -24.26 -5.48 16.06
CA TRP A 204 -24.71 -4.20 15.51
C TRP A 204 -24.08 -3.88 14.16
N LEU A 205 -22.77 -4.13 14.00
CA LEU A 205 -22.07 -3.98 12.72
C LEU A 205 -22.69 -4.88 11.66
N ASP A 206 -22.88 -6.17 11.96
CA ASP A 206 -23.44 -7.15 11.01
C ASP A 206 -24.82 -6.71 10.53
N ARG A 207 -25.68 -6.24 11.46
CA ARG A 207 -27.02 -5.74 11.14
C ARG A 207 -27.00 -4.55 10.19
N ILE A 208 -26.11 -3.57 10.41
CA ILE A 208 -26.01 -2.39 9.54
C ILE A 208 -25.36 -2.75 8.21
N TYR A 209 -24.38 -3.65 8.22
CA TYR A 209 -23.68 -4.09 7.01
C TYR A 209 -24.62 -4.75 6.01
N GLU A 210 -25.68 -5.41 6.47
CA GLU A 210 -26.68 -6.03 5.59
C GLU A 210 -27.59 -5.03 4.87
N ARG A 211 -27.60 -3.75 5.28
CA ARG A 211 -28.42 -2.72 4.62
C ARG A 211 -27.88 -2.41 3.21
N PRO A 212 -28.71 -2.46 2.15
CA PRO A 212 -28.29 -2.13 0.79
C PRO A 212 -27.67 -0.73 0.67
N GLN A 213 -28.23 0.25 1.38
CA GLN A 213 -27.80 1.64 1.38
C GLN A 213 -26.43 1.80 2.04
N ALA A 214 -26.17 1.03 3.12
CA ALA A 214 -24.86 0.97 3.74
C ALA A 214 -23.81 0.40 2.77
N LYS A 215 -24.15 -0.68 2.04
CA LYS A 215 -23.26 -1.29 1.04
C LYS A 215 -22.92 -0.29 -0.07
N ARG A 216 -23.92 0.30 -0.72
CA ARG A 216 -23.72 1.29 -1.81
C ARG A 216 -23.00 2.55 -1.34
N GLY A 217 -23.36 3.07 -0.16
CA GLY A 217 -22.73 4.26 0.40
C GLY A 217 -21.24 4.06 0.68
N LEU A 218 -20.85 2.87 1.14
CA LEU A 218 -19.43 2.52 1.35
C LEU A 218 -18.63 2.38 0.05
N ASP A 219 -19.29 2.26 -1.10
CA ASP A 219 -18.64 2.17 -2.42
C ASP A 219 -18.46 3.54 -3.08
N VAL A 220 -19.05 4.61 -2.56
CA VAL A 220 -18.78 5.99 -3.03
C VAL A 220 -17.40 6.44 -2.55
N PRO A 221 -16.53 7.03 -3.41
CA PRO A 221 -16.77 7.53 -4.77
C PRO A 221 -16.36 6.58 -5.92
N ASP A 222 -16.25 5.27 -5.69
CA ASP A 222 -15.83 4.27 -6.67
C ASP A 222 -16.89 3.16 -6.90
N PRO A 223 -17.92 3.43 -7.73
CA PRO A 223 -18.93 2.44 -8.06
C PRO A 223 -18.42 1.33 -9.00
N THR A 224 -17.16 1.39 -9.48
CA THR A 224 -16.59 0.44 -10.46
C THR A 224 -16.02 -0.85 -9.83
N ARG A 225 -16.22 -1.06 -8.52
CA ARG A 225 -15.83 -2.29 -7.79
C ARG A 225 -16.55 -3.59 -8.20
N ALA A 226 -17.54 -3.52 -9.09
CA ALA A 226 -18.37 -4.67 -9.42
C ALA A 226 -17.71 -5.61 -10.44
N ASN A 227 -16.94 -6.57 -9.93
CA ASN A 227 -16.78 -7.91 -10.54
C ASN A 227 -16.45 -9.00 -9.50
N MET A 228 -16.29 -8.62 -8.23
CA MET A 228 -16.22 -9.53 -7.09
C MET A 228 -17.16 -9.01 -6.02
N THR A 229 -17.81 -9.91 -5.27
CA THR A 229 -18.51 -9.46 -4.07
C THR A 229 -17.49 -8.87 -3.09
N LYS A 230 -17.89 -7.86 -2.33
CA LYS A 230 -17.02 -7.20 -1.34
C LYS A 230 -16.47 -8.19 -0.31
N GLU A 231 -17.24 -9.22 0.03
CA GLU A 231 -16.80 -10.30 0.91
C GLU A 231 -15.72 -11.18 0.27
N GLU A 232 -15.84 -11.50 -1.02
CA GLU A 232 -14.78 -12.19 -1.77
C GLU A 232 -13.52 -11.33 -1.85
N GLU A 233 -13.66 -10.03 -2.10
CA GLU A 233 -12.54 -9.09 -2.16
C GLU A 233 -11.83 -8.96 -0.81
N GLU A 234 -12.58 -8.79 0.28
CA GLU A 234 -12.05 -8.69 1.64
C GLU A 234 -11.37 -9.99 2.08
N LYS A 235 -11.95 -11.16 1.76
CA LYS A 235 -11.29 -12.47 1.98
C LYS A 235 -10.01 -12.60 1.16
N LEU A 236 -10.02 -12.13 -0.09
CA LEU A 236 -8.86 -12.16 -0.97
C LEU A 236 -7.74 -11.30 -0.39
N ILE A 237 -8.04 -10.04 -0.04
CA ILE A 237 -7.12 -9.09 0.58
C ILE A 237 -6.59 -9.65 1.91
N ALA A 238 -7.45 -10.14 2.80
CA ALA A 238 -7.04 -10.70 4.07
C ALA A 238 -6.07 -11.88 3.90
N SER A 239 -6.33 -12.74 2.90
CA SER A 239 -5.45 -13.88 2.62
C SER A 239 -4.10 -13.46 2.00
N VAL A 240 -4.06 -12.38 1.22
CA VAL A 240 -2.81 -11.78 0.72
C VAL A 240 -2.05 -11.10 1.86
N GLN A 241 -2.75 -10.41 2.77
CA GLN A 241 -2.16 -9.79 3.95
C GLN A 241 -1.56 -10.81 4.91
N GLN A 242 -2.24 -11.94 5.14
CA GLN A 242 -1.70 -13.05 5.92
C GLN A 242 -0.38 -13.57 5.34
N TRP A 243 -0.26 -13.64 4.01
CA TRP A 243 1.01 -13.96 3.36
C TRP A 243 2.07 -12.85 3.56
N MET A 244 1.69 -11.58 3.38
CA MET A 244 2.62 -10.45 3.50
C MET A 244 3.29 -10.33 4.87
N PHE A 245 2.60 -10.76 5.93
CA PHE A 245 3.05 -10.61 7.32
C PHE A 245 3.33 -11.94 8.04
N GLY A 246 3.27 -13.08 7.33
CA GLY A 246 3.61 -14.40 7.87
C GLY A 246 5.12 -14.69 7.95
N PRO A 247 5.53 -15.76 8.65
CA PRO A 247 6.94 -16.16 8.77
C PRO A 247 7.56 -16.57 7.41
N LYS A 248 8.81 -16.17 7.15
CA LYS A 248 9.48 -16.28 5.82
C LYS A 248 10.78 -17.11 5.83
N GLY A 249 11.10 -17.76 4.71
CA GLY A 249 12.33 -18.54 4.42
C GLY A 249 12.43 -18.98 2.93
N ARG A 250 13.58 -19.48 2.46
CA ARG A 250 13.92 -19.70 1.02
C ARG A 250 12.83 -20.26 0.11
N ALA A 251 12.35 -21.46 0.47
CA ALA A 251 11.40 -22.23 -0.32
C ALA A 251 9.96 -21.82 0.02
N SER A 252 9.73 -21.23 1.19
CA SER A 252 8.42 -20.73 1.56
C SER A 252 8.14 -19.36 0.93
N GLY A 253 9.11 -18.46 0.78
CA GLY A 253 8.91 -17.10 0.27
C GLY A 253 8.42 -17.07 -1.18
N TYR A 254 9.18 -17.66 -2.10
CA TYR A 254 8.82 -17.70 -3.53
C TYR A 254 7.69 -18.70 -3.84
N THR A 255 7.61 -19.84 -3.14
CA THR A 255 6.45 -20.75 -3.27
C THR A 255 5.18 -20.12 -2.72
N ALA A 256 5.26 -19.35 -1.64
CA ALA A 256 4.09 -18.63 -1.14
C ALA A 256 3.72 -17.46 -2.07
N LEU A 257 4.70 -16.78 -2.69
CA LEU A 257 4.45 -15.83 -3.78
C LEU A 257 3.67 -16.49 -4.93
N ARG A 258 4.06 -17.71 -5.34
CA ARG A 258 3.31 -18.52 -6.31
C ARG A 258 1.90 -18.87 -5.85
N SER A 259 1.73 -19.24 -4.58
CA SER A 259 0.42 -19.60 -4.04
C SER A 259 -0.59 -18.46 -4.01
N VAL A 260 -0.11 -17.21 -3.91
CA VAL A 260 -0.96 -16.02 -3.86
C VAL A 260 -1.23 -15.42 -5.25
N LEU A 261 -0.46 -15.81 -6.27
CA LEU A 261 -0.60 -15.33 -7.65
C LEU A 261 -2.04 -15.38 -8.18
N PRO A 262 -2.80 -16.50 -8.10
CA PRO A 262 -4.17 -16.54 -8.66
C PRO A 262 -5.10 -15.50 -8.03
N LYS A 263 -4.87 -15.19 -6.76
CA LYS A 263 -5.64 -14.19 -6.01
C LYS A 263 -5.29 -12.79 -6.48
N LEU A 264 -4.02 -12.51 -6.69
CA LEU A 264 -3.58 -11.21 -7.17
C LEU A 264 -3.95 -10.94 -8.62
N LEU A 265 -3.94 -11.98 -9.47
CA LEU A 265 -4.46 -11.86 -10.83
C LEU A 265 -5.95 -11.51 -10.86
N ARG A 266 -6.75 -12.05 -9.93
CA ARG A 266 -8.16 -11.63 -9.79
C ARG A 266 -8.29 -10.17 -9.34
N LEU A 267 -7.46 -9.74 -8.40
CA LEU A 267 -7.44 -8.33 -7.97
C LEU A 267 -7.02 -7.39 -9.11
N ALA A 268 -6.02 -7.78 -9.90
CA ALA A 268 -5.56 -6.99 -11.05
C ALA A 268 -6.61 -6.96 -12.16
N ALA A 269 -7.24 -8.10 -12.48
CA ALA A 269 -8.29 -8.19 -13.49
C ALA A 269 -9.57 -7.42 -13.14
N ALA A 270 -9.82 -7.19 -11.84
CA ALA A 270 -10.92 -6.36 -11.37
C ALA A 270 -10.68 -4.85 -11.55
N ASP A 271 -9.47 -4.44 -11.95
CA ASP A 271 -9.11 -3.04 -12.21
C ASP A 271 -8.67 -2.87 -13.68
N PRO A 272 -9.59 -2.50 -14.59
CA PRO A 272 -9.27 -2.29 -16.00
C PRO A 272 -8.18 -1.24 -16.22
N GLY A 273 -7.96 -0.33 -15.26
CA GLY A 273 -6.92 0.68 -15.33
C GLY A 273 -5.50 0.08 -15.32
N LEU A 274 -5.33 -1.11 -14.78
CA LEU A 274 -4.03 -1.80 -14.72
C LEU A 274 -3.68 -2.55 -16.01
N MET A 275 -4.64 -2.72 -16.92
CA MET A 275 -4.44 -3.48 -18.14
C MET A 275 -3.94 -2.57 -19.28
N ILE A 276 -3.00 -3.07 -20.06
CA ILE A 276 -2.57 -2.47 -21.33
C ILE A 276 -2.66 -3.49 -22.45
N GLN A 277 -2.90 -3.00 -23.66
CA GLN A 277 -2.91 -3.82 -24.86
C GLN A 277 -1.57 -3.69 -25.58
N GLU A 278 -0.89 -4.81 -25.75
CA GLU A 278 0.36 -4.90 -26.51
C GLU A 278 0.09 -4.74 -28.02
N PRO A 279 1.11 -4.34 -28.82
CA PRO A 279 0.98 -4.21 -30.27
C PRO A 279 0.51 -5.49 -30.99
N ASN A 280 0.73 -6.66 -30.38
CA ASN A 280 0.29 -7.96 -30.88
C ASN A 280 -1.18 -8.29 -30.53
N GLY A 281 -1.90 -7.37 -29.89
CA GLY A 281 -3.31 -7.51 -29.48
C GLY A 281 -3.53 -8.14 -28.10
N SER A 282 -2.48 -8.65 -27.45
CA SER A 282 -2.56 -9.29 -26.12
C SER A 282 -2.84 -8.26 -25.04
N LEU A 283 -3.67 -8.62 -24.06
CA LEU A 283 -3.88 -7.82 -22.85
C LEU A 283 -2.94 -8.30 -21.75
N VAL A 284 -2.13 -7.40 -21.22
CA VAL A 284 -1.15 -7.66 -20.14
C VAL A 284 -1.33 -6.65 -19.01
N ILE A 285 -0.80 -6.99 -17.83
CA ILE A 285 -0.83 -6.10 -16.68
C ILE A 285 0.35 -5.12 -16.79
N SER A 286 0.10 -3.81 -16.76
CA SER A 286 1.16 -2.79 -16.75
C SER A 286 1.90 -2.81 -15.41
N LEU A 287 3.20 -3.10 -15.43
CA LEU A 287 4.04 -3.00 -14.23
C LEU A 287 4.11 -1.56 -13.71
N PRO A 288 4.34 -0.52 -14.53
CA PRO A 288 4.29 0.86 -14.06
C PRO A 288 2.99 1.12 -13.30
N ARG A 289 1.82 0.84 -13.90
CA ARG A 289 0.53 1.07 -13.25
C ARG A 289 0.33 0.23 -12.00
N MET A 290 0.88 -0.99 -11.93
CA MET A 290 0.86 -1.79 -10.70
C MET A 290 1.73 -1.22 -9.58
N LEU A 291 2.94 -0.75 -9.89
CA LEU A 291 3.81 -0.06 -8.92
C LEU A 291 3.16 1.25 -8.45
N TYR A 292 2.38 1.85 -9.35
CA TYR A 292 1.51 2.99 -9.12
C TYR A 292 0.05 2.62 -8.83
N ALA A 293 -0.24 1.41 -8.34
CA ALA A 293 -1.59 1.02 -7.94
C ALA A 293 -1.94 1.54 -6.54
N LEU A 294 -3.23 1.59 -6.22
CA LEU A 294 -3.73 2.07 -4.93
C LEU A 294 -3.80 0.96 -3.87
N ARG A 295 -3.64 -0.29 -4.32
CA ARG A 295 -3.64 -1.49 -3.48
C ARG A 295 -2.19 -1.85 -3.10
N PRO A 296 -1.80 -1.74 -1.82
CA PRO A 296 -0.43 -2.09 -1.39
C PRO A 296 -0.09 -3.57 -1.66
N GLU A 297 -1.10 -4.44 -1.72
CA GLU A 297 -0.98 -5.85 -2.11
C GLU A 297 -0.37 -6.02 -3.51
N LEU A 298 -0.85 -5.22 -4.48
CA LEU A 298 -0.39 -5.27 -5.87
C LEU A 298 1.03 -4.73 -5.99
N ILE A 299 1.32 -3.58 -5.34
CA ILE A 299 2.65 -2.97 -5.33
C ILE A 299 3.69 -3.93 -4.74
N ARG A 300 3.40 -4.53 -3.57
CA ARG A 300 4.32 -5.47 -2.93
C ARG A 300 4.53 -6.71 -3.76
N PHE A 301 3.47 -7.25 -4.35
CA PHE A 301 3.60 -8.43 -5.18
C PHE A 301 4.45 -8.17 -6.41
N SER A 302 4.19 -7.11 -7.17
CA SER A 302 4.97 -6.82 -8.37
C SER A 302 6.44 -6.54 -8.05
N TYR A 303 6.70 -5.85 -6.94
CA TYR A 303 8.05 -5.69 -6.41
C TYR A 303 8.71 -7.04 -6.12
N PHE A 304 8.03 -7.90 -5.35
CA PHE A 304 8.60 -9.17 -4.93
C PHE A 304 8.74 -10.17 -6.08
N ASP A 305 7.80 -10.19 -7.03
CA ASP A 305 7.90 -10.98 -8.25
C ASP A 305 9.12 -10.55 -9.06
N THR A 306 9.28 -9.23 -9.28
CA THR A 306 10.42 -8.66 -9.99
C THR A 306 11.75 -8.99 -9.32
N VAL A 307 11.89 -8.70 -8.02
CA VAL A 307 13.15 -8.90 -7.29
C VAL A 307 13.46 -10.39 -7.06
N SER A 308 12.44 -11.23 -6.84
CA SER A 308 12.65 -12.67 -6.68
C SER A 308 13.11 -13.32 -7.97
N SER A 309 12.47 -12.98 -9.11
CA SER A 309 12.85 -13.49 -10.42
C SER A 309 14.27 -13.07 -10.81
N PHE A 310 14.61 -11.82 -10.50
CA PHE A 310 15.96 -11.29 -10.65
C PHE A 310 16.99 -12.06 -9.80
N LEU A 311 16.79 -12.13 -8.48
CA LEU A 311 17.77 -12.71 -7.57
C LEU A 311 17.88 -14.24 -7.69
N LEU A 312 16.76 -14.93 -7.94
CA LEU A 312 16.76 -16.40 -8.08
C LEU A 312 17.06 -16.87 -9.49
N GLY A 313 17.03 -15.97 -10.49
CA GLY A 313 17.24 -16.34 -11.88
C GLY A 313 16.10 -17.14 -12.49
N VAL A 314 14.88 -16.93 -12.01
CA VAL A 314 13.67 -17.65 -12.47
C VAL A 314 12.76 -16.71 -13.26
N PRO A 315 11.91 -17.20 -14.17
CA PRO A 315 10.94 -16.35 -14.86
C PRO A 315 10.02 -15.59 -13.88
N PRO A 316 9.58 -14.36 -14.23
CA PRO A 316 8.53 -13.67 -13.49
C PRO A 316 7.24 -14.48 -13.52
N LEU A 317 6.47 -14.41 -12.43
CA LEU A 317 5.18 -15.08 -12.30
C LEU A 317 4.10 -14.42 -13.14
N VAL A 318 4.23 -13.11 -13.36
CA VAL A 318 3.34 -12.33 -14.22
C VAL A 318 4.12 -11.85 -15.45
N GLU A 319 3.50 -11.98 -16.61
CA GLU A 319 3.98 -11.33 -17.83
C GLU A 319 3.53 -9.86 -17.81
N TYR A 320 4.43 -8.97 -17.39
CA TYR A 320 4.17 -7.54 -17.30
C TYR A 320 4.35 -6.84 -18.66
N GLY A 321 3.48 -5.87 -18.94
CA GLY A 321 3.70 -4.88 -19.98
C GLY A 321 4.31 -3.59 -19.43
N TYR A 322 4.90 -2.79 -20.33
CA TYR A 322 5.66 -1.59 -20.00
C TYR A 322 5.16 -0.41 -20.84
N ASP A 323 4.53 0.57 -20.22
CA ASP A 323 4.12 1.83 -20.85
C ASP A 323 4.95 3.01 -20.34
N SER A 324 5.55 3.76 -21.26
CA SER A 324 6.52 4.83 -20.98
C SER A 324 5.90 6.12 -20.42
N GLU A 325 4.57 6.23 -20.36
CA GLU A 325 3.88 7.45 -19.92
C GLU A 325 4.06 7.75 -18.42
N TYR A 326 4.49 6.78 -17.61
CA TYR A 326 4.59 6.93 -16.14
C TYR A 326 6.00 7.26 -15.60
N ASP A 327 7.05 7.17 -16.43
CA ASP A 327 8.43 7.39 -15.97
C ASP A 327 8.79 8.86 -15.69
N MET A 328 7.93 9.80 -16.10
CA MET A 328 8.24 11.23 -16.15
C MET A 328 7.31 12.13 -15.33
N ASN A 329 6.48 11.58 -14.44
CA ASN A 329 5.66 12.44 -13.56
C ASN A 329 6.43 12.81 -12.26
N PRO A 330 6.95 14.05 -12.13
CA PRO A 330 7.64 14.50 -10.92
C PRO A 330 6.73 14.55 -9.68
N GLU A 331 5.40 14.57 -9.85
CA GLU A 331 4.40 14.59 -8.77
C GLU A 331 4.06 13.18 -8.24
N CYS A 332 4.54 12.11 -8.88
CA CYS A 332 4.37 10.75 -8.36
C CYS A 332 5.36 10.51 -7.21
N GLU A 333 4.95 10.92 -6.01
CA GLU A 333 5.72 10.71 -4.78
C GLU A 333 5.86 9.24 -4.41
N SER A 334 7.03 8.96 -3.84
CA SER A 334 7.59 7.69 -3.44
C SER A 334 6.59 6.70 -2.87
N ARG A 335 6.32 5.62 -3.63
CA ARG A 335 5.42 4.55 -3.20
C ARG A 335 6.15 3.55 -2.33
N GLY A 336 5.44 2.96 -1.38
CA GLY A 336 6.00 2.26 -0.21
C GLY A 336 7.17 1.30 -0.43
N HIS A 337 7.37 0.72 -1.62
CA HIS A 337 8.56 -0.10 -1.92
C HIS A 337 9.87 0.72 -1.97
N GLU A 338 9.83 1.95 -2.49
CA GLU A 338 11.00 2.86 -2.47
C GLU A 338 11.38 3.22 -1.02
N TRP A 339 10.39 3.39 -0.14
CA TRP A 339 10.60 3.64 1.28
C TRP A 339 11.06 2.40 2.07
N VAL A 340 10.57 1.22 1.71
CA VAL A 340 10.81 -0.04 2.43
C VAL A 340 12.07 -0.76 1.95
N HIS A 341 12.47 -0.61 0.69
CA HIS A 341 13.61 -1.32 0.11
C HIS A 341 14.66 -0.40 -0.52
N GLY A 342 14.40 0.91 -0.59
CA GLY A 342 15.32 1.85 -1.21
C GLY A 342 15.48 1.67 -2.71
N THR A 343 14.59 0.92 -3.38
CA THR A 343 14.66 0.65 -4.82
C THR A 343 13.81 1.65 -5.58
N PRO A 344 14.37 2.55 -6.41
CA PRO A 344 13.58 3.46 -7.24
C PRO A 344 12.70 2.72 -8.24
N ALA A 345 11.47 3.19 -8.45
CA ALA A 345 10.51 2.55 -9.36
C ALA A 345 11.04 2.43 -10.80
N VAL A 346 11.77 3.45 -11.29
CA VAL A 346 12.40 3.44 -12.62
C VAL A 346 13.41 2.29 -12.73
N LEU A 347 14.25 2.10 -11.72
CA LEU A 347 15.25 1.02 -11.71
C LEU A 347 14.59 -0.35 -11.60
N LEU A 348 13.50 -0.47 -10.83
CA LEU A 348 12.72 -1.69 -10.72
C LEU A 348 12.06 -2.09 -12.05
N GLN A 349 11.54 -1.12 -12.80
CA GLN A 349 11.01 -1.37 -14.15
C GLN A 349 12.09 -1.88 -15.10
N VAL A 350 13.31 -1.33 -15.03
CA VAL A 350 14.43 -1.83 -15.84
C VAL A 350 14.78 -3.27 -15.45
N ILE A 351 14.82 -3.61 -14.16
CA ILE A 351 15.03 -5.00 -13.70
C ILE A 351 13.94 -5.92 -14.27
N ALA A 352 12.68 -5.49 -14.23
CA ALA A 352 11.57 -6.29 -14.76
C ALA A 352 11.67 -6.49 -16.27
N GLN A 353 12.02 -5.47 -17.05
CA GLN A 353 12.24 -5.62 -18.49
C GLN A 353 13.39 -6.60 -18.79
N VAL A 354 14.48 -6.56 -18.02
CA VAL A 354 15.57 -7.53 -18.15
C VAL A 354 15.07 -8.94 -17.79
N ASN A 355 14.25 -9.10 -16.75
CA ASN A 355 13.62 -10.39 -16.41
C ASN A 355 12.76 -10.91 -17.57
N SER A 356 11.90 -10.06 -18.15
CA SER A 356 11.06 -10.40 -19.30
C SER A 356 11.89 -10.79 -20.52
N TRP A 357 12.99 -10.07 -20.79
CA TRP A 357 13.93 -10.40 -21.86
C TRP A 357 14.53 -11.80 -21.65
N ARG A 358 15.03 -12.08 -20.45
CA ARG A 358 15.64 -13.37 -20.11
C ARG A 358 14.63 -14.52 -20.07
N ALA A 359 13.35 -14.23 -19.86
CA ALA A 359 12.25 -15.19 -19.91
C ALA A 359 11.68 -15.39 -21.33
N SER A 360 12.22 -14.71 -22.35
CA SER A 360 11.68 -14.74 -23.73
C SER A 360 10.20 -14.35 -23.79
N SER A 361 9.80 -13.35 -23.00
CA SER A 361 8.44 -12.82 -22.97
C SER A 361 8.01 -12.25 -24.32
N ARG A 362 6.69 -12.23 -24.57
CA ARG A 362 6.10 -11.80 -25.84
C ARG A 362 5.73 -10.31 -25.89
N VAL A 363 5.97 -9.59 -24.79
CA VAL A 363 5.69 -8.16 -24.67
C VAL A 363 6.74 -7.31 -25.40
N HIS A 364 6.40 -6.07 -25.71
CA HIS A 364 7.37 -5.10 -26.21
C HIS A 364 8.40 -4.76 -25.13
N LEU A 365 9.68 -4.78 -25.49
CA LEU A 365 10.81 -4.53 -24.58
C LEU A 365 11.74 -3.48 -25.17
N ASP A 366 12.21 -2.57 -24.32
CA ASP A 366 13.20 -1.57 -24.69
C ASP A 366 14.53 -2.23 -25.07
N HIS A 367 15.23 -1.64 -26.05
CA HIS A 367 16.58 -2.05 -26.38
C HIS A 367 17.54 -1.76 -25.20
N TRP A 368 18.54 -2.61 -24.98
CA TRP A 368 19.43 -2.52 -23.81
C TRP A 368 20.13 -1.16 -23.64
N HIS A 369 20.47 -0.48 -24.74
CA HIS A 369 21.00 0.88 -24.70
C HIS A 369 20.01 1.87 -24.10
N ALA A 370 18.71 1.78 -24.41
CA ALA A 370 17.70 2.66 -23.84
C ALA A 370 17.54 2.39 -22.34
N LEU A 371 17.54 1.12 -21.93
CA LEU A 371 17.55 0.72 -20.52
C LEU A 371 18.78 1.27 -19.77
N GLU A 372 19.97 1.15 -20.36
CA GLU A 372 21.20 1.70 -19.80
C GLU A 372 21.13 3.22 -19.63
N GLN A 373 20.70 3.95 -20.67
CA GLN A 373 20.55 5.40 -20.62
C GLN A 373 19.53 5.83 -19.56
N ARG A 374 18.44 5.08 -19.37
CA ARG A 374 17.47 5.33 -18.29
C ARG A 374 18.12 5.21 -16.91
N VAL A 375 18.97 4.20 -16.70
CA VAL A 375 19.68 4.03 -15.42
C VAL A 375 20.70 5.13 -15.18
N LEU A 376 21.48 5.49 -16.22
CA LEU A 376 22.53 6.51 -16.12
C LEU A 376 21.98 7.93 -15.96
N SER A 377 20.82 8.23 -16.54
CA SER A 377 20.16 9.55 -16.42
C SER A 377 19.31 9.68 -15.15
N TRP A 378 18.99 8.57 -14.48
CA TRP A 378 18.24 8.60 -13.23
C TRP A 378 19.04 9.31 -12.12
N THR A 379 18.37 10.13 -11.31
CA THR A 379 18.96 10.81 -10.15
C THR A 379 18.06 10.67 -8.94
N SER A 380 18.66 10.57 -7.75
CA SER A 380 17.89 10.49 -6.51
C SER A 380 17.15 11.79 -6.24
N ARG A 381 15.83 11.71 -6.06
CA ARG A 381 14.98 12.84 -5.65
C ARG A 381 15.24 13.29 -4.20
N TYR A 382 15.81 12.42 -3.38
CA TYR A 382 16.13 12.70 -1.98
C TYR A 382 17.33 13.66 -1.81
N ALA A 383 18.16 13.81 -2.85
CA ALA A 383 19.25 14.79 -2.85
C ALA A 383 18.75 16.26 -2.91
N MET A 384 17.45 16.49 -3.10
CA MET A 384 16.84 17.82 -3.31
C MET A 384 16.08 18.37 -2.10
N LEU A 385 15.87 17.58 -1.04
CA LEU A 385 15.12 17.98 0.16
C LEU A 385 16.09 18.51 1.24
N ASN A 386 16.63 19.71 1.02
CA ASN A 386 17.47 20.42 2.00
C ASN A 386 16.57 21.33 2.85
N ASP A 387 16.28 20.97 4.12
CA ASP A 387 15.85 21.97 5.12
C ASP A 387 15.86 21.50 6.61
N SER A 388 16.35 20.30 6.98
CA SER A 388 16.58 20.00 8.41
C SER A 388 17.71 19.00 8.70
N ALA A 389 18.61 19.38 9.62
CA ALA A 389 19.85 18.68 9.95
C ALA A 389 19.69 17.28 10.58
N ILE A 390 18.50 16.94 11.11
CA ILE A 390 18.22 15.59 11.66
C ILE A 390 17.64 14.67 10.56
N ALA A 391 16.98 15.24 9.54
CA ALA A 391 16.54 14.51 8.35
C ALA A 391 17.67 14.26 7.35
N GLU A 392 18.76 15.05 7.39
CA GLU A 392 19.90 14.95 6.47
C GLU A 392 20.60 13.57 6.50
N SER A 393 20.88 12.99 7.66
CA SER A 393 21.66 11.73 7.72
C SER A 393 20.88 10.53 7.16
N ALA A 394 19.60 10.38 7.52
CA ALA A 394 18.74 9.32 7.01
C ALA A 394 18.45 9.48 5.50
N THR A 395 18.31 10.72 5.04
CA THR A 395 18.05 11.06 3.63
C THR A 395 19.29 10.80 2.77
N CYS A 396 20.49 11.17 3.23
CA CYS A 396 21.75 10.87 2.55
C CYS A 396 22.02 9.36 2.48
N LEU A 397 21.80 8.62 3.58
CA LEU A 397 21.96 7.16 3.59
C LEU A 397 21.00 6.47 2.61
N ARG A 398 19.77 6.98 2.50
CA ARG A 398 18.77 6.47 1.55
C ARG A 398 19.15 6.77 0.10
N ALA A 399 19.62 7.97 -0.17
CA ALA A 399 20.16 8.33 -1.48
C ALA A 399 21.34 7.40 -1.84
N ALA A 400 22.23 7.09 -0.89
CA ALA A 400 23.33 6.15 -1.10
C ALA A 400 22.84 4.74 -1.47
N VAL A 401 21.84 4.20 -0.76
CA VAL A 401 21.21 2.91 -1.09
C VAL A 401 20.63 2.91 -2.52
N GLN A 402 19.94 4.00 -2.90
CA GLN A 402 19.36 4.14 -4.24
C GLN A 402 20.42 4.27 -5.34
N GLU A 403 21.50 5.00 -5.09
CA GLU A 403 22.65 5.04 -6.00
C GLU A 403 23.29 3.65 -6.15
N GLY A 404 23.34 2.86 -5.07
CA GLY A 404 23.76 1.48 -5.13
C GLY A 404 22.89 0.63 -6.07
N TRP A 405 21.58 0.90 -6.12
CA TRP A 405 20.67 0.20 -7.02
C TRP A 405 20.99 0.49 -8.49
N LYS A 406 21.49 1.67 -8.85
CA LYS A 406 21.94 1.94 -10.24
C LYS A 406 22.98 0.91 -10.67
N HIS A 407 23.97 0.68 -9.82
CA HIS A 407 25.06 -0.26 -10.09
C HIS A 407 24.59 -1.70 -10.13
N VAL A 408 23.63 -2.07 -9.29
CA VAL A 408 22.95 -3.37 -9.37
C VAL A 408 22.30 -3.57 -10.74
N VAL A 409 21.54 -2.57 -11.22
CA VAL A 409 20.86 -2.66 -12.51
C VAL A 409 21.84 -2.65 -13.69
N LEU A 410 22.91 -1.85 -13.64
CA LEU A 410 23.96 -1.85 -14.67
C LEU A 410 24.63 -3.21 -14.80
N ILE A 411 25.01 -3.83 -13.67
CA ILE A 411 25.55 -5.20 -13.66
C ILE A 411 24.56 -6.15 -14.32
N TYR A 412 23.26 -6.04 -14.00
CA TYR A 412 22.24 -6.91 -14.58
C TYR A 412 22.04 -6.70 -16.08
N ILE A 413 22.08 -5.46 -16.58
CA ILE A 413 22.04 -5.19 -18.02
C ILE A 413 23.25 -5.81 -18.73
N TYR A 414 24.46 -5.58 -18.20
CA TYR A 414 25.69 -6.05 -18.82
C TYR A 414 25.82 -7.57 -18.80
N MET A 415 25.61 -8.19 -17.65
CA MET A 415 25.78 -9.64 -17.55
C MET A 415 24.52 -10.39 -18.04
N GLY A 416 23.33 -9.83 -17.80
CA GLY A 416 22.04 -10.49 -18.04
C GLY A 416 21.48 -10.35 -19.45
N ILE A 417 21.73 -9.23 -20.15
CA ILE A 417 21.33 -9.04 -21.56
C ILE A 417 22.53 -9.16 -22.50
N ARG A 418 23.59 -8.39 -22.19
CA ARG A 418 24.78 -8.32 -23.05
C ARG A 418 25.67 -9.56 -22.95
N GLY A 419 25.45 -10.42 -21.95
CA GLY A 419 26.16 -11.68 -21.76
C GLY A 419 27.65 -11.51 -21.44
N VAL A 420 28.09 -10.31 -21.04
CA VAL A 420 29.49 -10.12 -20.64
C VAL A 420 29.74 -10.80 -19.29
N SER A 421 30.98 -11.20 -19.04
CA SER A 421 31.32 -11.83 -17.77
C SER A 421 31.52 -10.79 -16.67
N SER A 422 31.65 -11.28 -15.43
CA SER A 422 32.16 -10.52 -14.30
C SER A 422 33.52 -9.87 -14.61
N HIS A 423 34.21 -10.30 -15.68
CA HIS A 423 35.48 -9.74 -16.12
C HIS A 423 35.41 -8.40 -16.89
N ASP A 424 34.22 -7.97 -17.30
CA ASP A 424 34.03 -6.67 -17.95
C ASP A 424 34.37 -5.52 -16.98
N SER A 425 35.04 -4.49 -17.49
CA SER A 425 35.50 -3.34 -16.70
C SER A 425 34.34 -2.52 -16.14
N ARG A 426 33.21 -2.42 -16.86
CA ARG A 426 32.02 -1.69 -16.41
C ARG A 426 31.30 -2.43 -15.28
N VAL A 427 31.34 -3.76 -15.32
CA VAL A 427 30.83 -4.61 -14.24
C VAL A 427 31.64 -4.38 -12.97
N GLN A 428 32.98 -4.38 -13.04
CA GLN A 428 33.78 -4.13 -11.83
C GLN A 428 33.69 -2.70 -11.32
N ALA A 429 33.66 -1.71 -12.21
CA ALA A 429 33.43 -0.34 -11.79
C ALA A 429 32.14 -0.21 -10.96
N SER A 430 31.09 -0.97 -11.34
CA SER A 430 29.85 -1.04 -10.57
C SER A 430 29.98 -1.85 -9.26
N VAL A 431 30.75 -2.95 -9.25
CA VAL A 431 31.05 -3.72 -8.03
C VAL A 431 31.79 -2.86 -7.02
N ASP A 432 32.86 -2.20 -7.43
CA ASP A 432 33.68 -1.34 -6.57
C ASP A 432 32.84 -0.20 -6.00
N ARG A 433 31.98 0.41 -6.83
CA ARG A 433 31.09 1.47 -6.37
C ARG A 433 30.03 0.98 -5.38
N ILE A 434 29.54 -0.26 -5.50
CA ILE A 434 28.65 -0.86 -4.48
C ILE A 434 29.39 -1.03 -3.15
N PHE A 435 30.66 -1.44 -3.16
CA PHE A 435 31.45 -1.56 -1.92
C PHE A 435 31.71 -0.20 -1.27
N GLU A 436 32.07 0.83 -2.04
CA GLU A 436 32.20 2.20 -1.52
C GLU A 436 30.91 2.71 -0.87
N ILE A 437 29.77 2.46 -1.53
CA ILE A 437 28.44 2.82 -0.98
C ILE A 437 28.14 2.02 0.28
N ALA A 438 28.49 0.74 0.31
CA ALA A 438 28.29 -0.11 1.47
C ALA A 438 29.09 0.36 2.70
N GLU A 439 30.30 0.89 2.50
CA GLU A 439 31.08 1.52 3.57
C GLU A 439 30.40 2.78 4.12
N VAL A 440 29.87 3.63 3.26
CA VAL A 440 29.11 4.83 3.65
C VAL A 440 27.85 4.47 4.44
N VAL A 441 27.11 3.46 3.98
CA VAL A 441 25.89 2.99 4.65
C VAL A 441 26.23 2.31 5.99
N GLY A 442 27.38 1.63 6.08
CA GLY A 442 27.95 1.09 7.31
C GLY A 442 27.01 0.17 8.08
N SER A 443 27.01 0.29 9.41
CA SER A 443 26.08 -0.41 10.31
C SER A 443 24.80 0.40 10.60
N SER A 444 24.49 1.40 9.77
CA SER A 444 23.26 2.18 9.95
C SER A 444 22.02 1.31 9.79
N GLN A 445 20.88 1.80 10.29
CA GLN A 445 19.58 1.14 10.08
C GLN A 445 19.25 0.97 8.58
N SER A 446 19.78 1.83 7.70
CA SER A 446 19.58 1.73 6.25
C SER A 446 20.35 0.57 5.60
N GLY A 447 21.34 0.00 6.30
CA GLY A 447 22.13 -1.14 5.81
C GLY A 447 21.29 -2.38 5.50
N VAL A 448 20.12 -2.53 6.14
CA VAL A 448 19.17 -3.61 5.85
C VAL A 448 18.68 -3.58 4.40
N HIS A 449 18.71 -2.43 3.73
CA HIS A 449 18.24 -2.24 2.36
C HIS A 449 19.29 -2.63 1.29
N MET A 450 20.52 -2.98 1.70
CA MET A 450 21.63 -3.32 0.79
C MET A 450 21.70 -4.81 0.43
N PHE A 451 20.74 -5.64 0.86
CA PHE A 451 20.76 -7.08 0.66
C PHE A 451 20.97 -7.49 -0.81
N SER A 452 20.15 -6.97 -1.72
CA SER A 452 20.27 -7.26 -3.16
C SER A 452 21.61 -6.82 -3.74
N HIS A 453 22.15 -5.69 -3.26
CA HIS A 453 23.46 -5.18 -3.65
C HIS A 453 24.57 -6.14 -3.28
N TYR A 454 24.57 -6.67 -2.05
CA TYR A 454 25.55 -7.67 -1.62
C TYR A 454 25.45 -8.97 -2.42
N VAL A 455 24.24 -9.43 -2.76
CA VAL A 455 24.07 -10.62 -3.61
C VAL A 455 24.70 -10.41 -4.99
N VAL A 456 24.42 -9.27 -5.62
CA VAL A 456 24.85 -8.97 -7.00
C VAL A 456 26.33 -8.62 -7.07
N ALA A 457 26.84 -7.84 -6.11
CA ALA A 457 28.26 -7.57 -5.98
C ALA A 457 29.04 -8.86 -5.67
N GLY A 458 28.52 -9.72 -4.79
CA GLY A 458 29.11 -11.01 -4.46
C GLY A 458 29.19 -11.97 -5.65
N LEU A 459 28.15 -12.00 -6.48
CA LEU A 459 28.16 -12.72 -7.75
C LEU A 459 29.34 -12.28 -8.63
N ALA A 460 29.54 -10.97 -8.77
CA ALA A 460 30.55 -10.40 -9.66
C ALA A 460 31.92 -10.17 -9.00
N ALA A 461 32.07 -10.51 -7.72
CA ALA A 461 33.28 -10.29 -6.93
C ALA A 461 34.43 -11.21 -7.37
N ARG A 462 35.58 -10.61 -7.65
CA ARG A 462 36.81 -11.33 -8.04
C ARG A 462 37.78 -11.49 -6.87
N LEU A 463 37.79 -10.53 -5.95
CA LEU A 463 38.71 -10.52 -4.82
C LEU A 463 38.15 -11.33 -3.67
N GLU A 464 39.01 -12.14 -3.04
CA GLU A 464 38.62 -12.95 -1.88
C GLU A 464 38.18 -12.06 -0.70
N SER A 465 38.79 -10.89 -0.53
CA SER A 465 38.38 -9.89 0.48
C SER A 465 36.94 -9.41 0.29
N GLN A 466 36.54 -9.11 -0.96
CA GLN A 466 35.18 -8.72 -1.32
C GLN A 466 34.18 -9.84 -1.02
N ARG A 467 34.54 -11.09 -1.33
CA ARG A 467 33.70 -12.28 -1.09
C ARG A 467 33.48 -12.54 0.38
N ILE A 468 34.52 -12.44 1.20
CA ILE A 468 34.43 -12.55 2.66
C ILE A 468 33.49 -11.48 3.22
N ALA A 469 33.70 -10.21 2.84
CA ALA A 469 32.86 -9.10 3.30
C ALA A 469 31.38 -9.29 2.92
N VAL A 470 31.10 -9.73 1.70
CA VAL A 470 29.73 -10.07 1.26
C VAL A 470 29.15 -11.21 2.09
N TYR A 471 29.91 -12.29 2.30
CA TYR A 471 29.43 -13.45 3.03
C TYR A 471 29.04 -13.09 4.46
N GLU A 472 29.90 -12.37 5.18
CA GLU A 472 29.63 -11.92 6.55
C GLU A 472 28.39 -11.01 6.63
N LYS A 473 28.24 -10.08 5.67
CA LYS A 473 27.06 -9.21 5.62
C LYS A 473 25.78 -9.97 5.30
N LEU A 474 25.81 -10.92 4.38
CA LEU A 474 24.66 -11.77 4.10
C LEU A 474 24.25 -12.59 5.33
N LEU A 475 25.19 -13.11 6.12
CA LEU A 475 24.86 -13.80 7.37
C LEU A 475 24.13 -12.90 8.38
N SER A 476 24.35 -11.58 8.35
CA SER A 476 23.69 -10.63 9.25
C SER A 476 22.23 -10.33 8.92
N PHE A 477 21.78 -10.56 7.68
CA PHE A 477 20.40 -10.29 7.26
C PHE A 477 19.46 -11.44 7.65
N THR A 478 19.13 -11.52 8.94
CA THR A 478 18.25 -12.57 9.50
C THR A 478 16.78 -12.14 9.61
N ASP A 479 16.48 -10.85 9.44
CA ASP A 479 15.12 -10.31 9.56
C ASP A 479 14.29 -10.49 8.28
N GLY A 480 13.30 -11.37 8.34
CA GLY A 480 12.34 -11.62 7.24
C GLY A 480 11.29 -10.52 7.03
N ARG A 481 11.27 -9.44 7.82
CA ARG A 481 10.28 -8.36 7.64
C ARG A 481 10.54 -7.53 6.39
N VAL A 482 11.82 -7.28 6.08
CA VAL A 482 12.24 -6.44 4.94
C VAL A 482 12.41 -7.25 3.66
N TRP A 483 12.80 -8.52 3.73
CA TRP A 483 13.07 -9.35 2.55
C TRP A 483 12.21 -10.61 2.52
N LEU A 484 11.94 -11.14 1.33
CA LEU A 484 11.32 -12.47 1.19
C LEU A 484 12.28 -13.62 1.54
N PHE A 485 13.58 -13.34 1.59
CA PHE A 485 14.64 -14.32 1.69
C PHE A 485 15.47 -14.09 2.94
N SER A 486 16.08 -15.17 3.45
CA SER A 486 17.05 -15.08 4.53
C SER A 486 18.45 -14.85 3.95
N GLY A 487 19.16 -13.88 4.51
CA GLY A 487 20.52 -13.54 4.10
C GLY A 487 21.50 -14.71 4.13
N PRO A 488 21.57 -15.48 5.23
CA PRO A 488 22.43 -16.64 5.31
C PRO A 488 22.27 -17.63 4.16
N GLU A 489 21.06 -17.80 3.63
CA GLU A 489 20.79 -18.70 2.51
C GLU A 489 21.53 -18.28 1.24
N PHE A 490 21.53 -16.97 0.93
CA PHE A 490 22.28 -16.40 -0.18
C PHE A 490 23.79 -16.40 0.10
N GLY A 491 24.21 -16.21 1.35
CA GLY A 491 25.61 -16.37 1.75
C GLY A 491 26.14 -17.77 1.41
N PHE A 492 25.45 -18.83 1.83
CA PHE A 492 25.85 -20.21 1.53
C PHE A 492 25.84 -20.52 0.04
N LEU A 493 24.88 -19.98 -0.70
CA LEU A 493 24.81 -20.09 -2.16
C LEU A 493 26.03 -19.50 -2.84
N LEU A 494 26.33 -18.24 -2.54
CA LEU A 494 27.47 -17.55 -3.14
C LEU A 494 28.78 -18.23 -2.77
N ARG A 495 28.92 -18.70 -1.52
CA ARG A 495 30.08 -19.51 -1.11
C ARG A 495 30.25 -20.76 -1.97
N ARG A 496 29.18 -21.53 -2.21
CA ARG A 496 29.23 -22.69 -3.10
C ARG A 496 29.54 -22.30 -4.54
N PHE A 497 28.98 -21.19 -5.02
CA PHE A 497 29.25 -20.65 -6.34
C PHE A 497 30.72 -20.24 -6.52
N TRP A 498 31.32 -19.60 -5.51
CA TRP A 498 32.73 -19.23 -5.49
C TRP A 498 33.68 -20.42 -5.38
N HIS A 499 33.25 -21.57 -4.87
CA HIS A 499 34.03 -22.82 -4.95
C HIS A 499 33.80 -23.60 -6.25
N GLY A 500 32.79 -23.21 -7.04
CA GLY A 500 32.46 -23.79 -8.34
C GLY A 500 32.87 -22.88 -9.50
N ALA A 501 31.88 -22.35 -10.22
CA ALA A 501 32.12 -21.53 -11.41
C ALA A 501 32.97 -20.28 -11.13
N GLY A 502 32.90 -19.72 -9.93
CA GLY A 502 33.69 -18.55 -9.52
C GLY A 502 35.03 -18.88 -8.84
N ALA A 503 35.52 -20.12 -8.89
CA ALA A 503 36.75 -20.54 -8.21
C ALA A 503 37.94 -19.63 -8.51
N GLY A 504 38.65 -19.21 -7.45
CA GLY A 504 39.86 -18.38 -7.57
C GLY A 504 39.64 -17.02 -8.23
N GLY A 505 38.41 -16.48 -8.21
CA GLY A 505 38.11 -15.21 -8.87
C GLY A 505 37.79 -15.35 -10.35
N ALA A 506 37.54 -16.55 -10.88
CA ALA A 506 37.28 -16.79 -12.30
C ALA A 506 36.14 -15.94 -12.91
N ALA A 507 36.23 -15.71 -14.22
CA ALA A 507 35.20 -15.01 -14.98
C ALA A 507 33.91 -15.83 -15.03
N VAL A 508 32.81 -15.22 -14.63
CA VAL A 508 31.48 -15.85 -14.59
C VAL A 508 30.47 -15.01 -15.34
N THR A 509 29.51 -15.65 -15.99
CA THR A 509 28.37 -15.00 -16.65
C THR A 509 27.14 -15.01 -15.74
N TRP A 510 26.10 -14.25 -16.10
CA TRP A 510 24.81 -14.35 -15.41
C TRP A 510 24.20 -15.76 -15.54
N ASP A 511 24.45 -16.45 -16.66
CA ASP A 511 23.93 -17.81 -16.86
C ASP A 511 24.61 -18.84 -15.93
N ASP A 512 25.88 -18.65 -15.60
CA ASP A 512 26.57 -19.48 -14.60
C ASP A 512 25.91 -19.35 -13.23
N TYR A 513 25.52 -18.12 -12.86
CA TYR A 513 24.77 -17.85 -11.64
C TYR A 513 23.41 -18.53 -11.64
N VAL A 514 22.62 -18.34 -12.71
CA VAL A 514 21.29 -18.95 -12.85
C VAL A 514 21.35 -20.47 -12.75
N ARG A 515 22.36 -21.11 -13.36
CA ARG A 515 22.61 -22.55 -13.25
C ARG A 515 22.89 -22.98 -11.81
N ALA A 516 23.75 -22.25 -11.10
CA ALA A 516 24.09 -22.53 -9.70
C ALA A 516 22.88 -22.35 -8.76
N MET A 517 22.05 -21.35 -9.02
CA MET A 517 20.81 -21.08 -8.29
C MET A 517 19.76 -22.16 -8.53
N SER A 518 19.51 -22.53 -9.79
CA SER A 518 18.54 -23.58 -10.17
C SER A 518 18.88 -24.93 -9.52
N ALA A 519 20.16 -25.32 -9.54
CA ALA A 519 20.63 -26.56 -8.91
C ALA A 519 20.41 -26.61 -7.38
N SER A 520 20.11 -25.48 -6.75
CA SER A 520 19.89 -25.34 -5.32
C SER A 520 18.42 -25.12 -4.96
N VAL A 521 17.66 -24.36 -5.77
CA VAL A 521 16.23 -24.07 -5.58
C VAL A 521 15.36 -25.32 -5.80
N PHE A 522 15.68 -26.15 -6.80
CA PHE A 522 14.91 -27.36 -7.12
C PHE A 522 15.29 -28.60 -6.29
N LYS A 523 16.30 -28.51 -5.40
CA LYS A 523 16.62 -29.58 -4.44
C LYS A 523 15.84 -29.49 -3.13
N SER A 524 15.13 -28.39 -2.90
CA SER A 524 14.36 -28.11 -1.69
C SER A 524 12.83 -28.09 -1.92
N VAL A 525 12.37 -28.58 -3.07
CA VAL A 525 10.96 -28.79 -3.42
C VAL A 525 10.65 -30.27 -3.38
#